data_AF-A0A1F8MC82-F1
#
_entry.id   AF-A0A1F8MC82-F1
#
_cell.length_a   1.000
_cell.length_b   1.000
_cell.length_c   1.000
_cell.angle_alpha   90.00
_cell.angle_beta   90.00
_cell.angle_gamma   90.00
#
_symmetry.space_group_name_H-M   'P 1'
#
loop_
_entity.id
_entity.type
_entity.pdbx_description
1 polymer ?
#
loop_
_entity_poly.entity_id
_entity_poly.type
_entity_poly.pdbx_seq_one_letter_code
_entity_poly.pdbx_strand_id
1 'polypeptide(L)'
;MIALALIAGVVGCIPGRVVQYSIRISATIGGTVTTPGEGLFNYVEGTVVNLVATPDPGYRFLTWTGNVDTIANVVAAVTTITINNNYYIIASFGQ
;
A
#
# COMPACT_ATOMS: atom_id res chain seq x y z
N MET A 1 27.67 -9.45 13.57
CA MET A 1 27.01 -8.15 13.77
C MET A 1 25.60 -8.27 13.22
N ILE A 2 24.62 -8.16 14.13
CA ILE A 2 23.16 -7.99 13.99
C ILE A 2 22.42 -8.92 13.01
N ALA A 3 21.90 -10.00 13.58
CA ALA A 3 20.67 -10.63 13.11
C ALA A 3 19.48 -9.77 13.58
N LEU A 4 18.64 -9.30 12.66
CA LEU A 4 17.34 -8.72 13.00
C LEU A 4 16.25 -9.73 12.61
N ALA A 5 15.67 -10.36 13.61
CA ALA A 5 14.48 -11.19 13.47
C ALA A 5 13.24 -10.30 13.55
N LEU A 6 12.26 -10.55 12.69
CA LEU A 6 10.85 -10.29 13.01
C LEU A 6 10.03 -11.44 12.41
N ILE A 7 9.50 -12.23 13.33
CA ILE A 7 8.67 -13.40 13.07
C ILE A 7 7.35 -12.86 12.51
N ALA A 8 7.13 -12.99 11.20
CA ALA A 8 5.81 -12.82 10.63
C ALA A 8 4.94 -13.97 11.19
N GLY A 9 3.90 -13.59 11.93
CA GLY A 9 3.07 -14.50 12.72
C GLY A 9 2.60 -15.72 11.95
N VAL A 10 2.80 -16.88 12.55
CA VAL A 10 2.03 -18.08 12.23
C VAL A 10 0.56 -17.81 12.56
N VAL A 11 -0.19 -17.32 11.57
CA VAL A 11 -1.65 -17.38 11.56
C VAL A 11 -2.01 -18.80 11.17
N GLY A 12 -2.23 -19.65 12.17
CA GLY A 12 -2.81 -20.96 11.91
C GLY A 12 -4.24 -20.81 11.41
N CYS A 13 -4.59 -21.40 10.26
CA CYS A 13 -5.93 -21.93 9.99
C CYS A 13 -5.95 -22.70 8.66
N ILE A 14 -6.13 -24.03 8.72
CA ILE A 14 -6.74 -24.97 7.74
C ILE A 14 -6.16 -24.94 6.29
N PRO A 15 -5.89 -26.09 5.63
CA PRO A 15 -5.58 -26.13 4.20
C PRO A 15 -6.84 -25.83 3.35
N GLY A 16 -7.33 -24.60 3.44
CA GLY A 16 -8.23 -23.96 2.51
C GLY A 16 -7.40 -22.95 1.71
N ARG A 17 -7.55 -22.97 0.40
CA ARG A 17 -6.82 -22.12 -0.56
C ARG A 17 -6.76 -20.65 -0.08
N VAL A 18 -5.61 -20.20 0.40
CA VAL A 18 -5.37 -18.78 0.68
C VAL A 18 -5.25 -18.05 -0.65
N VAL A 19 -6.24 -17.22 -0.98
CA VAL A 19 -6.18 -16.36 -2.14
C VAL A 19 -5.33 -15.15 -1.77
N GLN A 20 -4.25 -14.95 -2.49
CA GLN A 20 -3.36 -13.80 -2.33
C GLN A 20 -3.42 -12.95 -3.59
N TYR A 21 -3.30 -11.64 -3.38
CA TYR A 21 -3.20 -10.67 -4.45
C TYR A 21 -1.97 -9.81 -4.27
N SER A 22 -1.43 -9.39 -5.40
CA SER A 22 -0.28 -8.50 -5.46
C SER A 22 -0.74 -7.05 -5.56
N ILE A 23 -0.16 -6.18 -4.76
CA ILE A 23 -0.32 -4.74 -4.85
C ILE A 23 1.03 -4.11 -5.16
N ARG A 24 1.08 -3.32 -6.22
CA ARG A 24 2.24 -2.52 -6.58
C ARG A 24 1.96 -1.05 -6.29
N ILE A 25 2.85 -0.45 -5.51
CA ILE A 25 2.74 0.92 -5.03
C ILE A 25 3.92 1.71 -5.57
N SER A 26 3.65 2.89 -6.09
CA SER A 26 4.68 3.82 -6.57
C SER A 26 4.30 5.26 -6.26
N ALA A 27 5.27 6.16 -6.27
CA ALA A 27 5.06 7.59 -6.12
C ALA A 27 5.53 8.34 -7.38
N THR A 28 4.92 9.49 -7.67
CA THR A 28 5.48 10.46 -8.61
C THR A 28 6.56 11.31 -7.93
N ILE A 29 7.30 12.09 -8.71
CA ILE A 29 8.22 13.11 -8.17
C ILE A 29 7.48 14.03 -7.20
N GLY A 30 8.14 14.39 -6.09
CA GLY A 30 7.61 15.32 -5.10
C GLY A 30 7.04 14.68 -3.84
N GLY A 31 7.29 13.40 -3.63
CA GLY A 31 6.94 12.72 -2.39
C GLY A 31 7.21 11.22 -2.47
N THR A 32 6.93 10.54 -1.37
CA THR A 32 7.11 9.09 -1.26
C THR A 32 5.94 8.45 -0.51
N VAL A 33 5.73 7.15 -0.72
CA VAL A 33 4.79 6.38 0.09
C VAL A 33 5.55 5.75 1.26
N THR A 34 5.26 6.18 2.49
CA THR A 34 5.94 5.72 3.70
C THR A 34 5.29 4.49 4.32
N THR A 35 4.03 4.19 3.99
CA THR A 35 3.33 3.00 4.47
C THR A 35 2.39 2.46 3.40
N PRO A 36 2.46 1.16 3.04
CA PRO A 36 3.44 0.17 3.50
C PRO A 36 4.85 0.41 2.93
N GLY A 37 5.00 1.35 1.99
CA GLY A 37 6.23 1.62 1.25
C GLY A 37 5.95 1.63 -0.25
N GLU A 38 6.96 1.95 -1.04
CA GLU A 38 6.94 1.76 -2.49
C GLU A 38 7.49 0.39 -2.85
N GLY A 39 6.88 -0.29 -3.83
CA GLY A 39 7.29 -1.62 -4.24
C GLY A 39 6.13 -2.55 -4.52
N LEU A 40 6.44 -3.85 -4.60
CA LEU A 40 5.47 -4.93 -4.80
C LEU A 40 5.26 -5.66 -3.48
N PHE A 41 4.01 -5.73 -3.03
CA PHE A 41 3.61 -6.41 -1.81
C PHE A 41 2.55 -7.48 -2.12
N ASN A 42 2.50 -8.53 -1.31
CA ASN A 42 1.50 -9.58 -1.44
C ASN A 42 0.70 -9.66 -0.16
N TYR A 43 -0.62 -9.61 -0.28
CA TYR A 43 -1.54 -9.70 0.85
C TYR A 43 -2.60 -10.76 0.59
N VAL A 44 -3.16 -11.30 1.67
CA VAL A 44 -4.31 -12.20 1.61
C VAL A 44 -5.54 -11.39 1.20
N GLU A 45 -6.44 -12.00 0.41
CA GLU A 45 -7.74 -11.42 0.09
C GLU A 45 -8.48 -10.93 1.35
N GLY A 46 -9.10 -9.75 1.27
CA GLY A 46 -9.78 -9.08 2.37
C GLY A 46 -8.87 -8.32 3.33
N THR A 47 -7.55 -8.36 3.13
CA THR A 47 -6.62 -7.58 3.96
C THR A 47 -6.82 -6.08 3.73
N VAL A 48 -6.92 -5.32 4.81
CA VAL A 48 -6.94 -3.85 4.75
C VAL A 48 -5.53 -3.32 4.98
N VAL A 49 -5.00 -2.61 4.00
CA VAL A 49 -3.65 -2.04 4.01
C VAL A 49 -3.75 -0.53 4.20
N ASN A 50 -2.92 0.01 5.09
CA ASN A 50 -2.83 1.45 5.31
C ASN A 50 -1.91 2.08 4.28
N LEU A 51 -2.37 3.15 3.63
CA LEU A 51 -1.63 3.91 2.63
C LEU A 51 -1.32 5.29 3.20
N VAL A 52 -0.03 5.62 3.29
CA VAL A 52 0.45 6.91 3.79
C VAL A 52 1.43 7.50 2.78
N ALA A 53 1.02 8.58 2.14
CA ALA A 53 1.85 9.38 1.25
C ALA A 53 2.41 10.59 2.00
N THR A 54 3.73 10.73 2.00
CA THR A 54 4.43 11.88 2.58
C THR A 54 4.98 12.74 1.45
N PRO A 55 4.47 13.98 1.26
CA PRO A 55 5.01 14.89 0.26
C PRO A 55 6.38 15.43 0.67
N ASP A 56 7.23 15.69 -0.32
CA ASP A 56 8.51 16.35 -0.12
C ASP A 56 8.33 17.87 0.11
N PRO A 57 9.32 18.56 0.69
CA PRO A 57 9.25 20.01 0.87
C PRO A 57 8.94 20.75 -0.43
N GLY A 58 7.92 21.60 -0.39
CA GLY A 58 7.45 22.35 -1.55
C GLY A 58 6.39 21.62 -2.39
N TYR A 59 6.11 20.35 -2.13
CA TYR A 59 5.06 19.60 -2.79
C TYR A 59 3.87 19.34 -1.86
N ARG A 60 2.73 18.98 -2.45
CA ARG A 60 1.54 18.49 -1.78
C ARG A 60 1.06 17.20 -2.43
N PHE A 61 0.44 16.36 -1.62
CA PHE A 61 -0.29 15.21 -2.12
C PHE A 61 -1.50 15.69 -2.94
N LEU A 62 -1.67 15.14 -4.14
CA LEU A 62 -2.79 15.45 -5.02
C LEU A 62 -3.88 14.39 -4.91
N THR A 63 -3.55 13.15 -5.27
CA THR A 63 -4.49 12.03 -5.26
C THR A 63 -3.77 10.70 -5.46
N TRP A 64 -4.37 9.63 -4.97
CA TRP A 64 -4.07 8.27 -5.39
C TRP A 64 -4.66 8.04 -6.78
N THR A 65 -3.91 7.37 -7.65
CA THR A 65 -4.31 7.01 -9.01
C THR A 65 -4.02 5.54 -9.31
N GLY A 66 -4.54 5.02 -10.42
CA GLY A 66 -4.42 3.60 -10.79
C GLY A 66 -5.67 2.82 -10.41
N ASN A 67 -5.50 1.66 -9.75
CA ASN A 67 -6.60 0.85 -9.24
C ASN A 67 -7.03 1.34 -7.86
N VAL A 68 -7.95 2.29 -7.83
CA VAL A 68 -8.36 2.99 -6.61
C VAL A 68 -9.78 2.67 -6.15
N ASP A 69 -10.42 1.67 -6.78
CA ASP A 69 -11.84 1.33 -6.57
C ASP A 69 -12.16 0.90 -5.12
N THR A 70 -11.17 0.35 -4.41
CA THR A 70 -11.29 -0.11 -3.02
C THR A 70 -10.53 0.76 -2.02
N ILE A 71 -10.03 1.92 -2.47
CA ILE A 71 -9.44 2.92 -1.59
C ILE A 71 -10.57 3.70 -0.92
N ALA A 72 -10.52 3.83 0.41
CA ALA A 72 -11.55 4.55 1.16
C ALA A 72 -11.66 6.03 0.78
N ASN A 73 -10.51 6.71 0.61
CA ASN A 73 -10.46 8.09 0.16
C ASN A 73 -9.22 8.35 -0.73
N VAL A 74 -9.45 8.55 -2.02
CA VAL A 74 -8.37 8.74 -3.01
C VAL A 74 -7.70 10.10 -2.93
N VAL A 75 -8.35 11.12 -2.36
CA VAL A 75 -7.78 12.47 -2.21
C VAL A 75 -7.15 12.70 -0.84
N ALA A 76 -7.18 11.69 0.05
CA ALA A 76 -6.52 11.76 1.35
C ALA A 76 -5.12 11.15 1.28
N ALA A 77 -4.11 11.89 1.76
CA ALA A 77 -2.72 11.42 1.85
C ALA A 77 -2.59 10.19 2.77
N VAL A 78 -3.47 10.08 3.77
CA VAL A 78 -3.62 8.92 4.64
C VAL A 78 -4.98 8.27 4.36
N THR A 79 -4.96 7.04 3.88
CA THR A 79 -6.17 6.28 3.55
C THR A 79 -5.93 4.78 3.75
N THR A 80 -6.96 3.97 3.60
CA THR A 80 -6.88 2.51 3.56
C THR A 80 -7.29 1.99 2.20
N ILE A 81 -6.80 0.79 1.86
CA ILE A 81 -7.21 0.01 0.70
C ILE A 81 -7.55 -1.41 1.12
N THR A 82 -8.64 -1.96 0.58
CA THR A 82 -9.02 -3.37 0.79
C THR A 82 -8.55 -4.22 -0.37
N ILE A 83 -7.68 -5.19 -0.11
CA ILE A 83 -7.10 -6.04 -1.13
C ILE A 83 -8.05 -7.19 -1.47
N ASN A 84 -8.78 -7.08 -2.58
CA ASN A 84 -9.63 -8.14 -3.13
C ASN A 84 -9.26 -8.56 -4.57
N ASN A 85 -8.24 -7.93 -5.14
CA ASN A 85 -7.71 -8.22 -6.48
C ASN A 85 -6.26 -7.71 -6.57
N ASN A 86 -5.61 -7.88 -7.72
CA ASN A 86 -4.33 -7.24 -7.99
C ASN A 86 -4.51 -5.72 -8.17
N TYR A 87 -3.64 -4.96 -7.53
CA TYR A 87 -3.73 -3.50 -7.50
C TYR A 87 -2.44 -2.87 -8.02
N TYR A 88 -2.58 -1.81 -8.82
CA TYR A 88 -1.48 -0.91 -9.16
C TYR A 88 -1.88 0.51 -8.76
N ILE A 89 -1.24 1.04 -7.73
CA ILE A 89 -1.54 2.37 -7.19
C ILE A 89 -0.33 3.29 -7.31
N ILE A 90 -0.61 4.55 -7.62
CA ILE A 90 0.39 5.60 -7.74
C ILE A 90 -0.05 6.80 -6.88
N ALA A 91 0.80 7.21 -5.93
CA ALA A 91 0.65 8.48 -5.22
C ALA A 91 1.11 9.62 -6.13
N SER A 92 0.19 10.54 -6.46
CA SER A 92 0.50 11.72 -7.26
C SER A 92 0.77 12.91 -6.35
N PHE A 93 1.89 13.59 -6.61
CA PHE A 93 2.34 14.79 -5.92
C PHE A 93 2.50 15.95 -6.91
N GLY A 94 2.24 17.17 -6.44
CA GLY A 94 2.39 18.39 -7.23
C GLY A 94 2.75 19.57 -6.36
N GLN A 95 3.36 20.59 -6.96
CA GLN A 95 3.71 21.85 -6.29
C GLN A 95 2.49 22.76 -6.09
#